data_AF-A0AAV6RT91-F1
#
_entry.id   AF-A0AAV6RT91-F1
#
_cell.length_a   1.000
_cell.length_b   1.000
_cell.length_c   1.000
_cell.angle_alpha   90.00
_cell.angle_beta   90.00
_cell.angle_gamma   90.00
#
_symmetry.space_group_name_H-M   'P 1'
#
loop_
_entity.id
_entity.type
_entity.pdbx_description
1 polymer ?
#
loop_
_entity_poly.entity_id
_entity_poly.type
_entity_poly.pdbx_seq_one_letter_code
_entity_poly.pdbx_strand_id
1 'polypeptide(L)'
;MASWFSWNEPYYRSARRDPADVVSDTLMLEFSWQLKEAERHQRDRENEYRRIKTGVDYSWLANTPRSSYSVSTGERLGLEDLCSKVPPSCCGLVILKFREVMQANEPEVQEVSGLFRSVLLEALDHLKEEQEAQRLARQWNNKRAMSMSLVNFRSRIRINPFGSTLGLTSAVSDGAGLSDLKTVSGDVERGMEGEGRVWSMPDFRYKGASSSRVV
;
A
#
# COMPACT_ATOMS: atom_id res chain seq x y z
N MET A 1 9.23 59.08 -12.31
CA MET A 1 9.93 58.45 -11.17
C MET A 1 9.47 57.01 -11.11
N ALA A 2 10.39 56.07 -11.29
CA ALA A 2 10.08 54.65 -11.46
C ALA A 2 9.65 54.03 -10.11
N SER A 3 8.54 53.28 -10.16
CA SER A 3 8.05 52.48 -9.03
C SER A 3 9.00 51.30 -8.83
N TRP A 4 9.95 51.43 -7.90
CA TRP A 4 10.93 50.39 -7.55
C TRP A 4 10.54 49.59 -6.30
N PHE A 5 9.32 49.75 -5.81
CA PHE A 5 8.82 49.04 -4.64
C PHE A 5 7.38 48.55 -4.85
N SER A 6 7.16 47.62 -5.79
CA SER A 6 5.95 46.79 -5.79
C SER A 6 6.11 45.61 -4.81
N TRP A 7 6.35 45.91 -3.53
CA TRP A 7 6.38 44.90 -2.46
C TRP A 7 4.98 44.57 -1.92
N ASN A 8 3.95 45.23 -2.43
CA ASN A 8 2.54 44.98 -2.13
C ASN A 8 1.76 44.58 -3.39
N GLU A 9 2.34 43.76 -4.26
CA GLU A 9 1.50 42.97 -5.17
C GLU A 9 0.90 41.87 -4.30
N PRO A 10 -0.43 41.80 -4.10
CA PRO A 10 -1.01 40.64 -3.45
C PRO A 10 -0.63 39.47 -4.33
N TYR A 11 0.35 38.67 -3.86
CA TYR A 11 0.77 37.44 -4.50
C TYR A 11 -0.49 36.76 -4.97
N TYR A 12 -0.72 36.76 -6.30
CA TYR A 12 -1.77 36.01 -6.92
C TYR A 12 -1.68 34.64 -6.28
N ARG A 13 -2.65 34.32 -5.41
CA ARG A 13 -2.77 33.03 -4.76
C ARG A 13 -2.59 32.06 -5.91
N SER A 14 -1.47 31.33 -5.92
CA SER A 14 -1.05 30.53 -7.06
C SER A 14 -2.27 29.79 -7.56
N ALA A 15 -2.59 29.95 -8.85
CA ALA A 15 -3.76 29.33 -9.45
C ALA A 15 -3.83 27.88 -8.93
N ARG A 16 -4.95 27.51 -8.32
CA ARG A 16 -5.11 26.27 -7.54
C ARG A 16 -4.68 25.10 -8.44
N ARG A 17 -3.44 24.65 -8.30
CA ARG A 17 -2.85 23.62 -9.15
C ARG A 17 -3.54 22.30 -8.88
N ASP A 18 -3.72 21.49 -9.91
CA ASP A 18 -4.23 20.13 -9.74
C ASP A 18 -3.25 19.37 -8.81
N PRO A 19 -3.72 18.72 -7.74
CA PRO A 19 -2.85 17.86 -6.94
C PRO A 19 -2.07 16.84 -7.77
N ALA A 20 -2.59 16.35 -8.90
CA ALA A 20 -1.86 15.45 -9.79
C ALA A 20 -0.63 16.13 -10.44
N ASP A 21 -0.77 17.38 -10.87
CA ASP A 21 0.34 18.17 -11.43
C ASP A 21 1.42 18.40 -10.38
N VAL A 22 1.02 18.70 -9.14
CA VAL A 22 1.97 18.89 -8.02
C VAL A 22 2.77 17.62 -7.75
N VAL A 23 2.13 16.45 -7.80
CA VAL A 23 2.81 15.15 -7.64
C VAL A 23 3.80 14.93 -8.78
N SER A 24 3.39 15.17 -10.02
CA SER A 24 4.26 15.04 -11.19
C SER A 24 5.48 15.96 -11.09
N ASP A 25 5.27 17.24 -10.81
CA ASP A 25 6.34 18.23 -10.61
C ASP A 25 7.31 17.79 -9.50
N THR A 26 6.79 17.31 -8.37
CA THR A 26 7.60 16.89 -7.22
C THR A 26 8.44 15.67 -7.56
N LEU A 27 7.84 14.64 -8.16
CA LEU A 27 8.52 13.42 -8.53
C LEU A 27 9.58 13.66 -9.62
N MET A 28 9.28 14.50 -10.61
CA MET A 28 10.24 14.90 -11.64
C MET A 28 11.37 15.76 -11.09
N LEU A 29 11.11 16.59 -10.07
CA LEU A 29 12.14 17.34 -9.37
C LEU A 29 13.09 16.41 -8.61
N GLU A 30 12.56 15.46 -7.85
CA GLU A 30 13.36 14.43 -7.16
C GLU A 30 14.18 13.59 -8.14
N PHE A 31 13.58 13.19 -9.27
CA PHE A 31 14.30 12.52 -10.35
C PHE A 31 15.47 13.35 -10.87
N SER A 32 15.24 14.63 -11.17
CA SER A 32 16.29 15.53 -11.66
C SER A 32 17.41 15.75 -10.64
N TRP A 33 17.08 15.74 -9.35
CA TRP A 33 18.04 15.82 -8.27
C TRP A 33 18.91 14.56 -8.22
N GLN A 34 18.29 13.38 -8.21
CA GLN A 34 19.00 12.10 -8.18
C GLN A 34 19.92 11.92 -9.39
N LEU A 35 19.46 12.36 -10.56
CA LEU A 35 20.26 12.30 -11.78
C LEU A 35 21.54 13.14 -11.68
N LYS A 36 21.42 14.36 -11.13
CA LYS A 36 22.58 15.25 -10.90
C LYS A 36 23.50 14.72 -9.82
N GLU A 37 22.97 14.14 -8.76
CA GLU A 37 23.77 13.54 -7.69
C GLU A 37 24.52 12.31 -8.18
N ALA A 38 23.89 11.42 -8.96
CA ALA A 38 24.58 10.30 -9.59
C ALA A 38 25.74 10.78 -10.48
N GLU A 39 25.52 11.87 -11.22
CA GLU A 39 26.53 12.44 -12.10
C GLU A 39 27.69 13.07 -11.32
N ARG A 40 27.39 13.69 -10.18
CA ARG A 40 28.39 14.19 -9.23
C ARG A 40 29.22 13.02 -8.66
N HIS A 41 28.57 11.95 -8.19
CA HIS A 41 29.24 10.78 -7.65
C HIS A 41 30.14 10.08 -8.68
N GLN A 42 29.69 9.97 -9.93
CA GLN A 42 30.50 9.39 -11.01
C GLN A 42 31.77 10.22 -11.26
N ARG A 43 31.64 11.56 -11.30
CA ARG A 43 32.81 12.46 -11.44
C ARG A 43 33.77 12.36 -10.26
N ASP A 44 33.25 12.28 -9.03
CA ASP A 44 34.07 12.13 -7.83
C ASP A 44 34.91 10.84 -7.90
N ARG A 45 34.30 9.73 -8.33
CA ARG A 45 34.99 8.45 -8.56
C ARG A 45 36.06 8.53 -9.64
N GLU A 46 35.77 9.17 -10.77
CA GLU A 46 36.74 9.35 -11.86
C GLU A 46 37.92 10.26 -11.47
N ASN A 47 37.66 11.31 -10.68
CA ASN A 47 38.67 12.20 -10.15
C ASN A 47 39.60 11.46 -9.17
N GLU A 48 39.02 10.67 -8.26
CA GLU A 48 39.77 9.86 -7.31
C GLU A 48 40.64 8.83 -8.03
N TYR A 49 40.07 8.11 -9.00
CA TYR A 49 40.81 7.15 -9.81
C TYR A 49 42.00 7.81 -10.52
N ARG A 50 41.80 9.00 -11.12
CA ARG A 50 42.88 9.77 -11.74
C ARG A 50 43.94 10.16 -10.73
N ARG A 51 43.56 10.68 -9.56
CA ARG A 51 44.49 11.08 -8.50
C ARG A 51 45.35 9.92 -8.02
N ILE A 52 44.77 8.73 -7.85
CA ILE A 52 45.52 7.52 -7.48
C ILE A 52 46.52 7.15 -8.58
N LYS A 53 46.10 7.23 -9.85
CA LYS A 53 46.94 6.88 -11.01
C LYS A 53 48.09 7.87 -11.24
N THR A 54 47.85 9.17 -11.03
CA THR A 54 48.85 10.23 -11.25
C THR A 54 49.70 10.52 -10.01
N GLY A 55 49.26 10.09 -8.83
CA GLY A 55 49.93 10.37 -7.54
C GLY A 55 49.82 11.83 -7.08
N VAL A 56 49.17 12.69 -7.86
CA VAL A 56 49.05 14.14 -7.62
C VAL A 56 47.63 14.59 -7.97
N ASP A 57 47.09 15.51 -7.17
CA ASP A 57 45.75 16.05 -7.35
C ASP A 57 45.75 17.27 -8.27
N TYR A 58 45.28 17.07 -9.51
CA TYR A 58 45.07 18.13 -10.50
C TYR A 58 43.58 18.43 -10.75
N SER A 59 42.69 18.02 -9.84
CA SER A 59 41.25 18.22 -10.00
C SER A 59 40.86 19.69 -10.21
N TRP A 60 41.57 20.62 -9.58
CA TRP A 60 41.37 22.07 -9.74
C TRP A 60 41.81 22.62 -11.11
N LEU A 61 42.71 21.92 -11.82
CA LEU A 61 43.10 22.24 -13.20
C LEU A 61 42.20 21.57 -14.24
N ALA A 62 41.43 20.56 -13.84
CA ALA A 62 40.53 19.85 -14.73
C ALA A 62 39.30 20.72 -14.99
N ASN A 63 39.10 21.14 -16.24
CA ASN A 63 37.82 21.70 -16.65
C ASN A 63 36.74 20.64 -16.48
N THR A 64 35.67 20.97 -15.75
CA THR A 64 34.47 20.15 -15.76
C THR A 64 33.92 20.10 -17.19
N PRO A 65 33.74 18.91 -17.78
CA PRO A 65 33.18 18.81 -19.11
C PRO A 65 31.79 19.47 -19.11
N ARG A 66 31.55 20.35 -20.09
CA ARG A 66 30.30 21.12 -20.20
C ARG A 66 29.08 20.26 -20.57
N SER A 67 29.32 19.01 -20.96
CA SER A 67 28.27 18.05 -21.30
C SER A 67 27.75 17.41 -20.02
N SER A 68 26.61 17.90 -19.53
CA SER A 68 25.84 17.19 -18.53
C SER A 68 24.98 16.12 -19.20
N TYR A 69 24.86 14.94 -18.59
CA TYR A 69 23.93 13.93 -19.08
C TYR A 69 22.50 14.49 -19.13
N SER A 70 21.80 14.25 -20.24
CA SER A 70 20.41 14.66 -20.44
C SER A 70 19.58 13.49 -20.92
N VAL A 71 18.48 13.23 -20.21
CA VAL A 71 17.47 12.24 -20.60
C VAL A 71 16.79 12.69 -21.88
N SER A 72 16.46 11.74 -22.77
CA SER A 72 15.77 12.07 -24.01
C SER A 72 14.38 12.65 -23.73
N THR A 73 13.90 13.54 -24.59
CA THR A 73 12.57 14.16 -24.42
C THR A 73 11.46 13.11 -24.36
N GLY A 74 11.55 12.04 -25.15
CA GLY A 74 10.57 10.95 -25.15
C GLY A 74 10.52 10.19 -23.83
N GLU A 75 11.68 9.86 -23.26
CA GLU A 75 11.74 9.21 -21.94
C GLU A 75 11.20 10.11 -20.85
N ARG A 76 11.56 11.39 -20.87
CA ARG A 76 11.07 12.38 -19.90
C ARG A 76 9.53 12.48 -19.92
N LEU A 77 8.94 12.60 -21.12
CA LEU A 77 7.48 12.64 -21.27
C LEU A 77 6.84 11.33 -20.77
N GLY A 78 7.47 10.18 -21.03
CA GLY A 78 7.00 8.90 -20.53
C GLY A 78 7.05 8.77 -19.01
N LEU A 79 8.04 9.39 -18.35
CA LEU A 79 8.13 9.46 -16.89
C LEU A 79 7.07 10.40 -16.33
N GLU A 80 6.88 11.58 -16.94
CA GLU A 80 5.85 12.55 -16.55
C GLU A 80 4.44 11.94 -16.61
N ASP A 81 4.13 11.16 -17.67
CA ASP A 81 2.86 10.41 -17.79
C ASP A 81 2.68 9.40 -16.64
N LEU A 82 3.74 8.68 -16.25
CA LEU A 82 3.68 7.76 -15.11
C LEU A 82 3.49 8.51 -13.78
N CYS A 83 4.20 9.62 -13.58
CA CYS A 83 4.06 10.42 -12.36
C CYS A 83 2.65 10.99 -12.19
N SER A 84 2.00 11.40 -13.29
CA SER A 84 0.62 11.92 -13.25
C SER A 84 -0.41 10.89 -12.76
N LYS A 85 -0.10 9.59 -12.86
CA LYS A 85 -0.97 8.49 -12.41
C LYS A 85 -0.80 8.16 -10.93
N VAL A 86 0.22 8.70 -10.28
CA VAL A 86 0.49 8.45 -8.86
C VAL A 86 -0.48 9.27 -8.00
N PRO A 87 -1.24 8.63 -7.08
CA PRO A 87 -2.10 9.35 -6.16
C PRO A 87 -1.29 10.26 -5.22
N PRO A 88 -1.80 11.44 -4.84
CA PRO A 88 -1.10 12.36 -3.92
C PRO A 88 -0.70 11.74 -2.58
N SER A 89 -1.51 10.83 -2.05
CA SER A 89 -1.22 10.09 -0.81
C SER A 89 0.01 9.19 -0.90
N CYS A 90 0.41 8.80 -2.11
CA CYS A 90 1.45 7.81 -2.36
C CYS A 90 2.76 8.44 -2.84
N CYS A 91 2.75 9.74 -3.18
CA CYS A 91 3.93 10.46 -3.64
C CYS A 91 5.13 10.30 -2.68
N GLY A 92 4.90 10.44 -1.37
CA GLY A 92 5.97 10.29 -0.38
C GLY A 92 6.59 8.90 -0.34
N LEU A 93 5.78 7.84 -0.51
CA LEU A 93 6.26 6.47 -0.55
C LEU A 93 7.16 6.23 -1.77
N VAL A 94 6.77 6.75 -2.93
CA VAL A 94 7.57 6.66 -4.17
C VAL A 94 8.93 7.35 -3.99
N ILE A 95 8.97 8.55 -3.40
CA ILE A 95 10.23 9.27 -3.13
C ILE A 95 11.14 8.46 -2.21
N LEU A 96 10.60 7.91 -1.13
CA LEU A 96 11.37 7.11 -0.18
C LEU A 96 11.93 5.85 -0.84
N LYS A 97 11.10 5.12 -1.59
CA LYS A 97 11.53 3.92 -2.33
C LYS A 97 12.58 4.24 -3.38
N PHE A 98 12.42 5.32 -4.12
CA PHE A 98 13.41 5.72 -5.10
C PHE A 98 14.75 6.05 -4.44
N ARG A 99 14.76 6.80 -3.33
CA ARG A 99 15.98 7.08 -2.56
C ARG A 99 16.63 5.82 -2.00
N GLU A 100 15.84 4.87 -1.51
CA GLU A 100 16.31 3.56 -1.03
C GLU A 100 17.04 2.80 -2.15
N VAL A 101 16.44 2.73 -3.34
CA VAL A 101 17.02 2.08 -4.53
C VAL A 101 18.32 2.77 -4.97
N MET A 102 18.34 4.11 -4.98
CA MET A 102 19.53 4.89 -5.33
C MET A 102 20.69 4.64 -4.37
N GLN A 103 20.40 4.54 -3.06
CA GLN A 103 21.40 4.28 -2.04
C GLN A 103 21.91 2.83 -2.07
N ALA A 104 21.04 1.86 -2.35
CA ALA A 104 21.41 0.45 -2.38
C ALA A 104 22.27 0.08 -3.59
N ASN A 105 21.96 0.65 -4.76
CA ASN A 105 22.59 0.25 -6.02
C ASN A 105 23.78 1.14 -6.42
N GLU A 106 23.87 2.38 -5.92
CA GLU A 106 24.81 3.41 -6.39
C GLU A 106 24.93 3.45 -7.93
N PRO A 107 23.81 3.67 -8.64
CA PRO A 107 23.73 3.45 -10.08
C PRO A 107 24.53 4.46 -10.90
N GLU A 108 24.86 4.09 -12.14
CA GLU A 108 25.36 5.05 -13.12
C GLU A 108 24.24 6.01 -13.55
N VAL A 109 24.61 7.20 -14.01
CA VAL A 109 23.68 8.26 -14.45
C VAL A 109 22.67 7.78 -15.49
N GLN A 110 23.09 6.87 -16.37
CA GLN A 110 22.23 6.34 -17.43
C GLN A 110 21.14 5.40 -16.90
N GLU A 111 21.37 4.76 -15.75
CA GLU A 111 20.48 3.77 -15.16
C GLU A 111 19.39 4.41 -14.30
N VAL A 112 19.61 5.65 -13.83
CA VAL A 112 18.70 6.38 -12.94
C VAL A 112 17.28 6.50 -13.53
N SER A 113 17.15 6.74 -14.84
CA SER A 113 15.85 6.82 -15.52
C SER A 113 15.11 5.48 -15.52
N GLY A 114 15.83 4.38 -15.73
CA GLY A 114 15.29 3.03 -15.68
C GLY A 114 14.81 2.65 -14.28
N LEU A 115 15.61 2.95 -13.26
CA LEU A 115 15.26 2.69 -11.86
C LEU A 115 14.07 3.54 -11.40
N PHE A 116 14.02 4.81 -11.80
CA PHE A 116 12.88 5.66 -11.48
C PHE A 116 11.60 5.13 -12.12
N ARG A 117 11.67 4.70 -13.40
CA ARG A 117 10.55 4.06 -14.09
C ARG A 117 10.09 2.78 -13.39
N SER A 118 11.02 1.92 -12.96
CA SER A 118 10.65 0.67 -12.29
C SER A 118 9.96 0.93 -10.96
N VAL A 119 10.46 1.87 -10.16
CA VAL A 119 9.83 2.25 -8.88
C VAL A 119 8.42 2.82 -9.09
N LEU A 120 8.23 3.66 -10.11
CA LEU A 120 6.90 4.19 -10.45
C LEU A 120 5.93 3.06 -10.83
N LEU A 121 6.35 2.12 -11.67
CA LEU A 121 5.51 0.99 -12.10
C LEU A 121 5.17 0.08 -10.91
N GLU A 122 6.16 -0.26 -10.09
CA GLU A 122 5.97 -1.08 -8.89
C GLU A 122 4.97 -0.42 -7.93
N ALA A 123 5.11 0.88 -7.68
CA ALA A 123 4.18 1.61 -6.82
C ALA A 123 2.76 1.63 -7.39
N LEU A 124 2.61 1.82 -8.71
CA LEU A 124 1.30 1.81 -9.36
C LEU A 124 0.66 0.41 -9.35
N ASP A 125 1.45 -0.65 -9.46
CA ASP A 125 0.95 -2.02 -9.40
C ASP A 125 0.53 -2.40 -7.97
N HIS A 126 1.33 -2.05 -6.96
CA HIS A 126 0.97 -2.23 -5.54
C HIS A 126 -0.34 -1.50 -5.20
N LEU A 127 -0.56 -0.31 -5.76
CA LEU A 127 -1.80 0.43 -5.55
C LEU A 127 -3.03 -0.24 -6.16
N LYS A 128 -2.88 -0.90 -7.33
CA LYS A 128 -3.96 -1.68 -7.93
C LYS A 128 -4.30 -2.89 -7.04
N GLU A 129 -3.28 -3.61 -6.58
CA GLU A 129 -3.44 -4.76 -5.69
C GLU A 129 -4.15 -4.38 -4.37
N GLU A 130 -3.74 -3.27 -3.75
CA GLU A 130 -4.40 -2.73 -2.55
C GLU A 130 -5.88 -2.37 -2.82
N GLN A 131 -6.17 -1.75 -3.98
CA GLN A 131 -7.53 -1.39 -4.35
C GLN A 131 -8.42 -2.63 -4.52
N GLU A 132 -7.91 -3.69 -5.14
CA GLU A 132 -8.60 -4.96 -5.30
C GLU A 132 -8.83 -5.65 -3.95
N ALA A 133 -7.81 -5.70 -3.10
CA ALA A 133 -7.91 -6.23 -1.74
C ALA A 133 -8.96 -5.47 -0.92
N GLN A 134 -8.99 -4.13 -1.01
CA GLN A 134 -10.01 -3.31 -0.37
C GLN A 134 -11.41 -3.58 -0.92
N ARG A 135 -11.55 -3.78 -2.24
CA ARG A 135 -12.85 -4.12 -2.86
C ARG A 135 -13.36 -5.45 -2.34
N LEU A 136 -12.52 -6.47 -2.27
CA LEU A 136 -12.87 -7.78 -1.72
C LEU A 136 -13.22 -7.70 -0.23
N ALA A 137 -12.44 -6.95 0.55
CA ALA A 137 -12.71 -6.72 1.98
C ALA A 137 -14.06 -6.04 2.21
N ARG A 138 -14.43 -5.04 1.39
CA ARG A 138 -15.74 -4.38 1.44
C ARG A 138 -16.87 -5.36 1.11
N GLN A 139 -16.71 -6.21 0.11
CA GLN A 139 -17.71 -7.24 -0.23
C GLN A 139 -17.90 -8.23 0.92
N TRP A 140 -16.81 -8.68 1.55
CA TRP A 140 -16.86 -9.58 2.70
C TRP A 140 -17.49 -8.92 3.94
N ASN A 141 -17.17 -7.65 4.20
CA ASN A 141 -17.76 -6.90 5.31
C ASN A 141 -19.26 -6.64 5.09
N ASN A 142 -19.67 -6.29 3.87
CA ASN A 142 -21.08 -6.05 3.55
C ASN A 142 -21.94 -7.32 3.73
N LYS A 143 -21.42 -8.49 3.33
CA LYS A 143 -22.07 -9.78 3.59
C LYS A 143 -22.24 -10.05 5.10
N ARG A 144 -21.24 -9.74 5.93
CA ARG A 144 -21.36 -9.85 7.40
C ARG A 144 -22.33 -8.84 8.01
N ALA A 145 -22.32 -7.59 7.54
CA ALA A 145 -23.24 -6.56 8.01
C ALA A 145 -24.71 -6.89 7.67
N MET A 146 -24.98 -7.43 6.47
CA MET A 146 -26.31 -7.91 6.09
C MET A 146 -26.76 -9.06 7.00
N SER A 147 -25.89 -10.05 7.26
CA SER A 147 -26.18 -11.14 8.19
C SER A 147 -26.44 -10.67 9.62
N MET A 148 -25.84 -9.56 10.06
CA MET A 148 -26.04 -8.99 11.40
C MET A 148 -27.22 -8.00 11.49
N SER A 149 -27.61 -7.37 10.37
CA SER A 149 -28.79 -6.49 10.34
C SER A 149 -30.11 -7.26 10.49
N LEU A 150 -30.16 -8.51 10.01
CA LEU A 150 -31.32 -9.39 10.16
C LEU A 150 -31.49 -9.97 11.58
N VAL A 151 -30.41 -10.13 12.35
CA VAL A 151 -30.53 -10.54 13.77
C VAL A 151 -31.00 -9.40 14.66
N ASN A 152 -30.57 -8.16 14.38
CA ASN A 152 -30.97 -6.98 15.16
C ASN A 152 -32.41 -6.53 14.87
N PHE A 153 -32.97 -6.86 13.70
CA PHE A 153 -34.34 -6.44 13.35
C PHE A 153 -35.44 -7.40 13.85
N ARG A 154 -35.11 -8.61 14.34
CA ARG A 154 -36.12 -9.57 14.83
C ARG A 154 -35.81 -10.33 16.13
N SER A 155 -34.78 -9.99 16.90
CA SER A 155 -34.59 -10.63 18.21
C SER A 155 -35.37 -9.92 19.33
N ARG A 156 -36.71 -10.02 19.30
CA ARG A 156 -37.55 -9.82 20.50
C ARG A 156 -37.78 -11.15 21.26
N ILE A 157 -36.98 -12.16 20.97
CA ILE A 157 -36.98 -13.45 21.67
C ILE A 157 -36.01 -13.32 22.84
N ARG A 158 -36.56 -13.08 24.04
CA ARG A 158 -35.82 -13.20 25.30
C ARG A 158 -35.60 -14.69 25.57
N ILE A 159 -34.42 -15.21 25.23
CA ILE A 159 -34.00 -16.53 25.69
C ILE A 159 -33.53 -16.34 27.14
N ASN A 160 -34.39 -16.69 28.09
CA ASN A 160 -34.03 -16.73 29.50
C ASN A 160 -33.39 -18.10 29.78
N PRO A 161 -32.08 -18.19 30.08
CA PRO A 161 -31.40 -19.48 30.23
C PRO A 161 -31.87 -20.29 31.45
N PHE A 162 -32.71 -19.71 32.33
CA PHE A 162 -33.23 -20.39 33.53
C PHE A 162 -34.72 -20.15 33.81
N GLY A 163 -35.55 -19.77 32.83
CA GLY A 163 -36.96 -19.49 33.16
C GLY A 163 -37.96 -19.66 32.03
N SER A 164 -38.61 -20.84 32.00
CA SER A 164 -40.02 -20.98 31.62
C SER A 164 -40.59 -22.31 32.13
N THR A 165 -41.05 -22.32 33.38
CA THR A 165 -42.00 -23.33 33.89
C THR A 165 -43.07 -22.61 34.71
N LEU A 166 -43.72 -21.59 34.14
CA LEU A 166 -44.87 -20.94 34.78
C LEU A 166 -45.68 -20.21 33.70
N GLY A 167 -46.48 -20.98 32.98
CA GLY A 167 -47.39 -20.44 31.97
C GLY A 167 -48.33 -21.46 31.34
N LEU A 168 -48.54 -22.61 32.00
CA LEU A 168 -49.41 -23.67 31.46
C LEU A 168 -50.45 -24.13 32.49
N THR A 169 -51.06 -23.23 33.24
CA THR A 169 -52.33 -23.50 33.94
C THR A 169 -53.16 -22.23 34.02
N SER A 170 -53.83 -21.86 32.94
CA SER A 170 -55.15 -21.21 33.04
C SER A 170 -55.85 -21.17 31.67
N ALA A 171 -57.02 -21.80 31.65
CA ALA A 171 -58.19 -21.53 30.83
C ALA A 171 -58.09 -21.59 29.29
N VAL A 172 -58.57 -22.73 28.78
CA VAL A 172 -59.53 -22.86 27.67
C VAL A 172 -60.13 -21.53 27.18
N SER A 173 -59.89 -21.18 25.92
CA SER A 173 -60.94 -20.99 24.89
C SER A 173 -60.29 -20.66 23.54
N ASP A 174 -60.87 -21.28 22.51
CA ASP A 174 -60.88 -20.87 21.10
C ASP A 174 -59.59 -20.93 20.28
N GLY A 175 -59.43 -22.09 19.64
CA GLY A 175 -59.53 -22.16 18.18
C GLY A 175 -58.57 -21.30 17.36
N ALA A 176 -57.32 -21.72 17.24
CA ALA A 176 -56.55 -21.59 15.99
C ALA A 176 -55.34 -22.52 16.09
N GLY A 177 -55.28 -23.50 15.20
CA GLY A 177 -54.21 -24.49 15.17
C GLY A 177 -52.83 -23.84 15.06
N LEU A 178 -51.92 -24.27 15.94
CA LEU A 178 -50.49 -24.19 15.68
C LEU A 178 -49.99 -25.63 15.55
N SER A 179 -50.30 -26.21 14.40
CA SER A 179 -49.71 -27.45 13.93
C SER A 179 -48.20 -27.30 13.81
N ASP A 180 -47.50 -28.16 14.55
CA ASP A 180 -46.26 -28.83 14.16
C ASP A 180 -45.05 -27.93 13.83
N LEU A 181 -44.39 -27.45 14.88
CA LEU A 181 -42.99 -27.01 14.81
C LEU A 181 -42.10 -28.23 14.55
N LYS A 182 -41.94 -28.59 13.28
CA LYS A 182 -41.02 -29.66 12.85
C LYS A 182 -39.58 -29.17 13.00
N THR A 183 -39.01 -29.40 14.17
CA THR A 183 -37.58 -29.17 14.42
C THR A 183 -36.77 -30.18 13.61
N VAL A 184 -35.76 -29.69 12.88
CA VAL A 184 -34.81 -30.48 12.06
C VAL A 184 -33.81 -31.22 12.96
N SER A 185 -34.30 -31.86 14.03
CA SER A 185 -33.47 -32.57 15.01
C SER A 185 -34.02 -33.98 15.30
N GLY A 186 -34.85 -34.51 14.41
CA GLY A 186 -35.52 -35.81 14.59
C GLY A 186 -35.04 -36.94 13.68
N ASP A 187 -34.08 -36.72 12.78
CA ASP A 187 -33.70 -37.76 11.80
C ASP A 187 -32.18 -37.86 11.61
N VAL A 188 -31.51 -38.49 12.59
CA VAL A 188 -30.14 -39.01 12.47
C VAL A 188 -30.11 -40.42 13.10
N GLU A 189 -31.03 -41.30 12.71
CA GLU A 189 -30.87 -42.74 12.97
C GLU A 189 -31.28 -43.58 11.76
N ARG A 190 -30.76 -43.24 10.57
CA ARG A 190 -30.67 -44.19 9.46
C ARG A 190 -29.71 -43.71 8.37
N GLY A 191 -28.64 -44.48 8.13
CA GLY A 191 -27.87 -44.39 6.89
C GLY A 191 -26.36 -44.37 7.10
N MET A 192 -25.73 -45.47 6.74
CA MET A 192 -24.30 -45.71 6.69
C MET A 192 -23.55 -44.80 5.69
N GLU A 193 -22.25 -44.63 5.96
CA GLU A 193 -21.16 -44.34 5.01
C GLU A 193 -21.06 -42.92 4.40
N GLY A 194 -20.10 -42.14 4.92
CA GLY A 194 -19.59 -40.91 4.30
C GLY A 194 -18.57 -40.22 5.20
N GLU A 195 -17.32 -40.20 4.75
CA GLU A 195 -16.13 -39.73 5.49
C GLU A 195 -16.33 -38.37 6.20
N GLY A 196 -15.97 -38.35 7.49
CA GLY A 196 -16.05 -37.15 8.32
C GLY A 196 -15.08 -36.06 7.86
N ARG A 197 -15.62 -34.90 7.46
CA ARG A 197 -14.83 -33.67 7.31
C ARG A 197 -14.51 -33.11 8.69
N VAL A 198 -13.40 -33.58 9.25
CA VAL A 198 -12.79 -32.98 10.46
C VAL A 198 -12.06 -31.71 10.03
N TRP A 199 -12.50 -30.54 10.53
CA TRP A 199 -11.65 -29.35 10.55
C TRP A 199 -10.66 -29.52 11.70
N SER A 200 -9.46 -30.02 11.38
CA SER A 200 -8.36 -30.10 12.33
C SER A 200 -7.89 -28.68 12.68
N MET A 201 -7.78 -28.38 13.97
CA MET A 201 -7.06 -27.20 14.45
C MET A 201 -5.60 -27.23 13.96
N PRO A 202 -5.02 -26.11 13.53
CA PRO A 202 -3.61 -26.07 13.18
C PRO A 202 -2.74 -26.12 14.45
N ASP A 203 -1.85 -27.13 14.51
CA ASP A 203 -0.87 -27.28 15.58
C ASP A 203 0.28 -26.27 15.40
N PHE A 204 0.36 -25.28 16.29
CA PHE A 204 1.54 -24.44 16.43
C PHE A 204 2.60 -25.15 17.28
N ARG A 205 3.53 -25.85 16.62
CA ARG A 205 4.74 -26.35 17.30
C ARG A 205 5.75 -25.22 17.49
N TYR A 206 5.84 -24.71 18.71
CA TYR A 206 6.97 -23.89 19.14
C TYR A 206 8.23 -24.77 19.20
N LYS A 207 9.18 -24.56 18.27
CA LYS A 207 10.53 -25.13 18.38
C LYS A 207 11.29 -24.34 19.43
N GLY A 208 11.26 -24.83 20.67
CA GLY A 208 12.12 -24.35 21.75
C GLY A 208 13.59 -24.47 21.37
N ALA A 209 14.32 -23.40 21.66
CA ALA A 209 15.75 -23.25 21.44
C ALA A 209 16.55 -24.39 22.09
N SER A 210 17.60 -24.78 21.37
CA SER A 210 18.65 -25.71 21.79
C SER A 210 19.19 -25.39 23.18
N SER A 211 19.13 -26.37 24.08
CA SER A 211 20.00 -26.45 25.25
C SER A 211 20.85 -27.70 25.13
N SER A 212 22.14 -27.52 24.84
CA SER A 212 23.16 -28.52 25.11
C SER A 212 24.35 -27.79 25.72
N ARG A 213 24.58 -28.03 27.00
CA ARG A 213 25.76 -27.60 27.74
C ARG A 213 26.43 -28.85 28.32
N VAL A 214 27.74 -28.96 28.11
CA VAL A 214 28.77 -29.68 28.89
C VAL A 214 28.63 -31.23 28.85
N VAL A 215 29.63 -32.00 28.40
CA VAL A 215 31.00 -32.15 28.92
C VAL A 215 32.02 -32.29 27.79
#